data_AF-K9DFL1-F1
#
_entry.id   AF-K9DFL1-F1
#
_cell.length_a   1.000
_cell.length_b   1.000
_cell.length_c   1.000
_cell.angle_alpha   90.00
_cell.angle_beta   90.00
_cell.angle_gamma   90.00
#
_symmetry.space_group_name_H-M   'P 1'
#
loop_
_entity.id
_entity.type
_entity.pdbx_description
1 polymer ?
#
loop_
_entity_poly.entity_id
_entity_poly.type
_entity_poly.pdbx_seq_one_letter_code
_entity_poly.pdbx_strand_id
1 'polypeptide(L)'
;MTGPVPGTQDEPNDPTAYKHHLLLLKSMHCARPVVHEGLNQFISCLTANRDGGRISMTVYLAGKVGGFDSKDIQIKQDKQEIADLRGDPTTPEPA
;
A
#
# COMPACT_ATOMS: atom_id res chain seq x y z
N MET A 1 -34.89 12.84 -10.84
CA MET A 1 -35.00 11.56 -10.11
C MET A 1 -33.59 11.04 -9.86
N THR A 2 -33.03 11.32 -8.68
CA THR A 2 -31.76 10.75 -8.21
C THR A 2 -32.10 9.56 -7.33
N GLY A 3 -32.24 8.38 -7.93
CA GLY A 3 -32.30 7.14 -7.16
C GLY A 3 -30.98 6.96 -6.40
N PRO A 4 -30.97 6.28 -5.25
CA PRO A 4 -29.73 5.99 -4.53
C PRO A 4 -28.79 5.25 -5.49
N VAL A 5 -27.60 5.82 -5.69
CA VAL A 5 -26.50 5.10 -6.36
C VAL A 5 -26.32 3.80 -5.57
N PRO A 6 -26.40 2.61 -6.20
CA PRO A 6 -26.25 1.36 -5.49
C PRO A 6 -25.01 1.41 -4.61
N GLY A 7 -25.20 1.30 -3.31
CA GLY A 7 -24.14 1.31 -2.29
C GLY A 7 -23.28 0.05 -2.32
N THR A 8 -23.02 -0.52 -3.49
CA THR A 8 -21.91 -1.46 -3.67
C THR A 8 -20.65 -0.62 -3.76
N GLN A 9 -20.23 -0.09 -2.60
CA GLN A 9 -18.85 0.29 -2.41
C GLN A 9 -18.02 -0.88 -2.94
N ASP A 10 -17.11 -0.62 -3.88
CA ASP A 10 -16.14 -1.60 -4.36
C ASP A 10 -15.24 -1.97 -3.19
N GLU A 11 -15.75 -2.80 -2.29
CA GLU A 11 -14.96 -3.38 -1.23
C GLU A 11 -13.87 -4.20 -1.90
N PRO A 12 -12.59 -3.98 -1.55
CA PRO A 12 -11.52 -4.75 -2.13
C PRO A 12 -11.77 -6.22 -1.83
N ASN A 13 -11.89 -7.02 -2.88
CA ASN A 13 -12.06 -8.48 -2.79
C ASN A 13 -10.94 -9.15 -1.97
N ASP A 14 -9.82 -8.47 -1.77
CA ASP A 14 -8.72 -8.85 -0.88
C ASP A 14 -8.26 -7.65 -0.02
N PRO A 15 -8.69 -7.55 1.25
CA PRO A 15 -8.32 -6.45 2.13
C PRO A 15 -6.83 -6.46 2.50
N THR A 16 -6.16 -7.61 2.44
CA THR A 16 -4.72 -7.71 2.74
C THR A 16 -3.91 -7.14 1.60
N ALA A 17 -4.21 -7.55 0.36
CA ALA A 17 -3.57 -6.99 -0.83
C ALA A 17 -3.81 -5.48 -0.93
N TYR A 18 -5.04 -5.03 -0.66
CA TYR A 18 -5.37 -3.61 -0.65
C TYR A 18 -4.56 -2.81 0.38
N LYS A 19 -4.43 -3.31 1.62
CA LYS A 19 -3.58 -2.69 2.64
C LYS A 19 -2.12 -2.62 2.19
N HIS A 20 -1.60 -3.67 1.57
CA HIS A 20 -0.24 -3.68 1.02
C HIS A 20 -0.06 -2.61 -0.06
N HIS A 21 -1.03 -2.48 -0.98
CA HIS A 21 -1.02 -1.44 -2.02
C HIS A 21 -1.04 -0.02 -1.44
N LEU A 22 -1.84 0.22 -0.38
CA LEU A 22 -1.84 1.51 0.32
C LEU A 22 -0.50 1.81 0.98
N LEU A 23 0.16 0.82 1.58
CA LEU A 23 1.48 0.99 2.18
C LEU A 23 2.56 1.26 1.11
N LEU A 24 2.47 0.66 -0.07
CA LEU A 24 3.35 0.96 -1.20
C LEU A 24 3.16 2.40 -1.68
N LEU A 25 1.91 2.85 -1.79
CA LEU A 25 1.58 4.23 -2.15
C LEU A 25 2.15 5.22 -1.13
N LYS A 26 1.99 4.94 0.17
CA LYS A 26 2.58 5.73 1.26
C LYS A 26 4.11 5.73 1.17
N SER A 27 4.72 4.58 0.89
CA SER A 27 6.17 4.45 0.75
C SER A 27 6.71 5.29 -0.41
N MET A 28 6.03 5.28 -1.56
CA MET A 28 6.38 6.14 -2.70
C MET A 28 6.23 7.62 -2.33
N HIS A 29 5.10 8.02 -1.75
CA HIS A 29 4.80 9.42 -1.43
C HIS A 29 5.77 10.00 -0.40
N CYS A 30 6.18 9.21 0.60
CA CYS A 30 7.09 9.63 1.65
C CYS A 30 8.57 9.33 1.35
N ALA A 31 8.89 8.87 0.14
CA ALA A 31 10.23 8.40 -0.23
C ALA A 31 10.83 7.41 0.79
N ARG A 32 10.01 6.50 1.31
CA ARG A 32 10.43 5.46 2.26
C ARG A 32 11.02 4.28 1.50
N PRO A 33 12.15 3.71 1.95
CA PRO A 33 12.74 2.56 1.28
C PRO A 33 11.86 1.32 1.44
N VAL A 34 11.71 0.58 0.34
CA VAL A 34 11.13 -0.77 0.29
C VAL A 34 12.23 -1.79 0.04
N VAL A 35 11.93 -3.07 0.20
CA VAL A 35 12.88 -4.17 -0.01
C VAL A 35 12.44 -4.99 -1.22
N HIS A 36 13.37 -5.16 -2.17
CA HIS A 36 13.21 -6.07 -3.31
C HIS A 36 14.53 -6.80 -3.52
N GLU A 37 14.47 -8.13 -3.62
CA GLU A 37 15.65 -9.02 -3.70
C GLU A 37 16.65 -8.81 -2.54
N GLY A 38 16.14 -8.50 -1.35
CA GLY A 38 16.97 -8.28 -0.15
C GLY A 38 17.65 -6.91 -0.08
N LEU A 39 17.47 -6.04 -1.09
CA LEU A 39 18.07 -4.70 -1.15
C LEU A 39 17.03 -3.62 -0.84
N ASN A 40 17.46 -2.58 -0.10
CA ASN A 40 16.66 -1.38 0.09
C ASN A 40 16.63 -0.58 -1.21
N GLN A 41 15.44 -0.27 -1.71
CA GLN A 41 15.21 0.46 -2.95
C GLN A 41 14.10 1.49 -2.76
N PHE A 42 14.03 2.49 -3.63
CA PHE A 42 12.96 3.50 -3.62
C PHE A 42 12.01 3.26 -4.78
N ILE A 43 10.73 3.55 -4.54
CA ILE A 43 9.70 3.48 -5.59
C ILE A 43 9.76 4.76 -6.40
N SER A 44 9.91 4.62 -7.72
CA SER A 44 9.85 5.74 -8.67
C SER A 44 8.44 5.95 -9.22
N CYS A 45 7.68 4.88 -9.40
CA CYS A 45 6.33 4.93 -9.96
C CYS A 45 5.52 3.71 -9.51
N LEU A 46 4.20 3.89 -9.42
CA LEU A 46 3.21 2.85 -9.17
C LEU A 46 2.14 2.93 -10.25
N THR A 47 1.73 1.78 -10.78
CA THR A 47 0.56 1.68 -11.65
C THR A 47 -0.44 0.70 -11.06
N ALA A 48 -1.64 1.17 -10.78
CA ALA A 48 -2.74 0.31 -10.35
C ALA A 48 -3.58 -0.12 -11.55
N ASN A 49 -3.92 -1.40 -11.60
CA ASN A 49 -4.86 -1.95 -12.57
C ASN A 49 -6.04 -2.60 -11.84
N ARG A 50 -7.25 -2.33 -12.32
CA ARG A 50 -8.50 -2.82 -11.74
C ARG A 50 -9.20 -3.72 -12.74
N ASP A 51 -9.47 -4.95 -12.31
CA ASP A 51 -10.20 -5.94 -13.10
C ASP A 51 -11.27 -6.61 -12.21
N GLY A 52 -12.55 -6.39 -12.52
CA GLY A 52 -13.67 -7.06 -11.84
C GLY A 52 -13.68 -6.95 -10.30
N GLY A 53 -13.20 -5.83 -9.75
CA GLY A 53 -13.10 -5.61 -8.28
C GLY A 53 -11.80 -6.12 -7.65
N ARG A 54 -10.91 -6.75 -8.43
CA ARG A 54 -9.53 -7.02 -8.01
C ARG A 54 -8.65 -5.83 -8.38
N ILE A 55 -7.88 -5.35 -7.42
CA ILE A 55 -6.85 -4.35 -7.63
C ILE A 55 -5.51 -5.09 -7.67
N SER A 56 -4.73 -4.81 -8.71
CA SER A 56 -3.34 -5.24 -8.84
C SER A 56 -2.47 -4.00 -8.98
N MET A 57 -1.21 -4.07 -8.54
CA MET A 57 -0.30 -2.94 -8.58
C MET A 57 1.06 -3.39 -9.08
N THR A 58 1.57 -2.68 -10.07
CA THR A 58 2.94 -2.83 -10.57
C THR A 58 3.81 -1.71 -10.00
N VAL A 59 4.99 -2.07 -9.51
CA VAL A 59 5.93 -1.18 -8.83
C VAL A 59 7.16 -1.00 -9.70
N TYR A 60 7.56 0.25 -9.93
CA TYR A 60 8.79 0.59 -10.63
C TYR A 60 9.79 1.16 -9.64
N LEU A 61 10.96 0.53 -9.54
CA LEU A 61 12.01 0.91 -8.60
C LEU A 61 13.01 1.85 -9.25
N ALA A 62 13.51 2.81 -8.49
CA ALA A 62 14.50 3.78 -8.97
C ALA A 62 15.77 3.07 -9.46
N GLY A 63 16.18 3.35 -10.70
CA GLY A 63 17.38 2.76 -11.31
C GLY A 63 17.23 1.29 -11.76
N LYS A 64 16.02 0.72 -11.71
CA LYS A 64 15.73 -0.61 -12.25
C LYS A 64 14.92 -0.51 -13.54
N VAL A 65 15.16 -1.43 -14.46
CA VAL A 65 14.38 -1.56 -15.69
C VAL A 65 13.29 -2.59 -15.45
N GLY A 66 12.05 -2.20 -15.74
CA GLY A 66 10.89 -3.08 -15.61
C GLY A 66 10.01 -2.76 -14.41
N GLY A 67 8.78 -3.27 -14.47
CA GLY A 67 7.80 -3.22 -13.39
C GLY A 67 7.74 -4.56 -12.66
N PHE A 68 7.62 -4.52 -11.35
CA PHE A 68 7.55 -5.69 -10.47
C PHE A 68 6.13 -5.83 -9.92
N ASP A 69 5.69 -7.06 -9.63
CA ASP A 69 4.42 -7.23 -8.93
C ASP A 69 4.57 -6.69 -7.50
N SER A 70 3.56 -5.97 -7.02
CA SER A 70 3.45 -5.54 -5.63
C SER A 70 3.80 -6.61 -4.59
N LYS A 71 3.50 -7.89 -4.87
CA LYS A 71 3.75 -9.03 -3.97
C LYS A 71 5.25 -9.33 -3.78
N ASP A 72 6.08 -8.95 -4.74
CA ASP A 72 7.53 -9.15 -4.69
C ASP A 72 8.24 -8.06 -3.88
N ILE A 73 7.51 -7.00 -3.53
CA ILE A 73 8.02 -5.84 -2.79
C ILE A 73 7.64 -5.96 -1.32
N GLN A 74 8.64 -5.97 -0.44
CA GLN A 74 8.44 -5.97 1.00
C GLN A 74 8.58 -4.56 1.55
N ILE A 75 7.74 -4.20 2.52
CA ILE A 75 7.84 -2.92 3.22
C ILE A 75 8.35 -3.22 4.63
N LYS A 76 9.49 -2.63 5.00
CA LYS A 76 9.95 -2.66 6.38
C LYS A 76 8.98 -1.82 7.21
N GLN A 77 8.06 -2.46 7.90
CA GLN A 77 7.18 -1.79 8.84
C GLN A 77 8.03 -1.32 10.03
N ASP A 78 8.07 -0.02 10.25
CA ASP A 78 8.54 0.56 11.50
C ASP A 78 7.55 0.14 12.59
N LYS A 79 8.06 -0.20 13.78
CA LYS A 79 7.27 -0.65 14.93
C LYS A 79 6.04 0.21 15.24
N GLN A 80 6.06 1.49 14.84
CA GLN A 80 4.96 2.44 15.00
C GLN A 80 3.72 2.11 14.14
N GLU A 81 3.90 1.58 12.93
CA GLU A 81 2.81 1.37 11.95
C GLU A 81 1.94 0.14 12.31
N ILE A 82 2.47 -0.76 13.15
CA ILE A 82 1.73 -1.89 13.74
C ILE A 82 0.73 -1.39 14.79
N ALA A 83 1.02 -0.28 15.48
CA ALA A 83 0.13 0.30 16.49
C ALA A 83 -1.06 1.03 15.83
N ASP A 84 -0.80 1.82 14.78
CA ASP A 84 -1.84 2.57 14.07
C ASP A 84 -2.83 1.65 13.33
N LEU A 85 -2.36 0.51 12.79
CA LEU A 85 -3.21 -0.48 12.13
C LEU A 85 -3.98 -1.41 13.10
N ARG A 86 -3.59 -1.42 14.39
CA ARG A 86 -4.26 -2.20 15.45
C ARG A 86 -5.27 -1.39 16.26
N GLY A 87 -5.33 -0.06 16.09
CA GLY A 87 -6.30 0.78 16.77
C GLY A 87 -6.15 0.77 18.29
N ASP A 88 -4.92 0.74 18.81
CA ASP A 88 -4.68 0.85 20.25
C ASP A 88 -4.50 2.34 20.65
N PRO A 89 -5.45 2.93 21.41
CA PRO A 89 -5.32 4.30 21.90
C PRO A 89 -4.51 4.29 23.19
N THR A 90 -3.18 4.32 23.10
CA THR A 90 -2.34 4.62 24.28
C THR A 90 -1.26 5.62 23.93
N THR A 91 -1.69 6.87 23.72
CA THR A 91 -0.83 8.04 23.91
C THR A 91 -0.63 8.24 25.43
N PRO A 92 0.58 8.24 25.98
CA PRO A 92 0.82 8.91 27.24
C PRO A 92 0.96 10.41 26.95
N GLU A 93 0.04 11.19 27.49
CA GLU A 93 0.11 12.64 27.54
C GLU A 93 1.33 13.04 28.40
N PRO A 94 2.26 13.89 27.92
CA PRO A 94 3.36 14.35 28.75
C PRO A 94 2.86 15.44 29.70
N ALA A 95 3.04 15.22 31.01
CA ALA A 95 2.96 16.23 32.06
C ALA A 95 4.32 16.90 32.29
#